data_AF-A0A353N8Y5-F1
#
_entry.id   AF-A0A353N8Y5-F1
#
_cell.length_a   1.000
_cell.length_b   1.000
_cell.length_c   1.000
_cell.angle_alpha   90.00
_cell.angle_beta   90.00
_cell.angle_gamma   90.00
#
_symmetry.space_group_name_H-M   'P 1'
#
loop_
_entity.id
_entity.type
_entity.pdbx_description
1 polymer ?
#
loop_
_entity_poly.entity_id
_entity_poly.type
_entity_poly.pdbx_seq_one_letter_code
_entity_poly.pdbx_strand_id
1 'polypeptide(L)' 'IGDINIYDRFTFAEVPQEYAPEVLTVMKNYRMNGRRINIEKARAR' A
#
# COMPACT_ATOMS: atom_id res chain seq x y z
N ILE A 1 -10.36 -3.33 -4.57
CA ILE A 1 -9.76 -2.37 -3.62
C ILE A 1 -10.93 -1.78 -2.86
N GLY A 2 -10.88 -1.81 -1.53
CA GLY A 2 -11.91 -1.28 -0.63
C GLY A 2 -11.64 0.19 -0.31
N ASP A 3 -11.71 0.54 0.97
CA ASP A 3 -11.51 1.92 1.41
C ASP A 3 -10.07 2.40 1.20
N ILE A 4 -9.95 3.65 0.77
CA ILE A 4 -8.66 4.34 0.61
C ILE A 4 -8.70 5.62 1.45
N ASN A 5 -7.80 5.68 2.43
CA ASN A 5 -7.66 6.84 3.31
C ASN A 5 -6.33 7.54 2.99
N ILE A 6 -6.41 8.76 2.48
CA ILE A 6 -5.27 9.55 2.06
C ILE A 6 -4.95 10.59 3.14
N TYR A 7 -3.69 10.65 3.54
CA TYR A 7 -3.16 11.67 4.43
C TYR A 7 -1.98 12.37 3.77
N ASP A 8 -1.57 13.50 4.32
CA ASP A 8 -0.47 14.32 3.77
C ASP A 8 0.84 13.55 3.60
N ARG A 9 1.08 12.50 4.40
CA ARG A 9 2.34 11.76 4.43
C ARG A 9 2.25 10.28 4.07
N PHE A 10 1.06 9.68 4.11
CA PHE A 10 0.86 8.26 3.84
C PHE A 10 -0.58 7.99 3.40
N THR A 11 -0.79 6.84 2.76
CA THR A 11 -2.11 6.39 2.32
C THR A 11 -2.33 4.97 2.81
N PHE A 12 -3.52 4.69 3.34
CA PHE A 12 -3.98 3.33 3.57
C PHE A 12 -4.91 2.92 2.44
N ALA A 13 -4.72 1.71 1.91
CA ALA A 13 -5.59 1.14 0.91
C ALA A 13 -5.98 -0.27 1.35
N GLU A 14 -7.27 -0.54 1.38
CA GLU A 14 -7.80 -1.85 1.68
C GLU A 14 -7.72 -2.76 0.45
N VAL A 15 -7.09 -3.92 0.65
CA VAL A 15 -6.91 -4.93 -0.38
C VAL A 15 -7.49 -6.26 0.10
N PRO A 16 -8.15 -7.03 -0.77
CA PRO A 16 -8.62 -8.37 -0.41
C PRO A 16 -7.45 -9.23 0.09
N GLN A 17 -7.71 -10.03 1.13
CA GLN A 17 -6.67 -10.80 1.81
C GLN A 17 -5.91 -11.75 0.88
N GLU A 18 -6.60 -12.33 -0.11
CA GLU A 18 -6.01 -13.20 -1.12
C GLU A 18 -4.94 -12.51 -1.98
N TYR A 19 -5.07 -11.19 -2.21
CA TYR A 19 -4.13 -10.40 -3.02
C TYR A 19 -3.08 -9.66 -2.19
N ALA A 20 -3.20 -9.62 -0.86
CA ALA A 20 -2.25 -8.96 0.02
C ALA A 20 -0.76 -9.33 -0.22
N PRO A 21 -0.37 -10.62 -0.39
CA PRO A 21 1.03 -10.96 -0.63
C PRO A 21 1.54 -10.51 -2.01
N GLU A 22 0.68 -10.57 -3.02
CA GLU A 22 1.01 -10.15 -4.39
C GLU A 22 1.21 -8.63 -4.45
N VAL A 23 0.28 -7.87 -3.87
CA VAL A 23 0.34 -6.40 -3.81
C VAL A 23 1.62 -5.95 -3.12
N LEU A 24 1.98 -6.54 -1.97
CA LEU A 24 3.23 -6.21 -1.26
C LEU A 24 4.46 -6.47 -2.12
N THR A 25 4.46 -7.56 -2.88
CA THR A 25 5.60 -7.95 -3.74
C THR A 25 5.76 -6.98 -4.91
N VAL A 26 4.66 -6.68 -5.62
CA VAL A 26 4.65 -5.77 -6.77
C VAL A 26 5.02 -4.35 -6.34
N MET A 27 4.48 -3.88 -5.22
CA MET A 27 4.66 -2.50 -4.75
C MET A 27 6.03 -2.24 -4.11
N LYS A 28 6.75 -3.27 -3.65
CA LYS A 28 8.06 -3.14 -2.95
C LYS A 28 9.11 -2.34 -3.72
N ASN A 29 9.08 -2.39 -5.05
CA ASN A 29 10.02 -1.67 -5.92
C ASN A 29 9.36 -0.60 -6.78
N TYR A 30 8.08 -0.30 -6.51
CA TYR A 30 7.34 0.69 -7.27
C TYR A 30 7.88 2.10 -6.98
N ARG A 31 7.78 2.96 -7.99
CA ARG A 31 8.12 4.38 -7.89
C ARG A 31 6.89 5.20 -8.23
N MET A 32 6.55 6.12 -7.35
CA MET A 32 5.49 7.10 -7.59
C MET A 32 6.14 8.47 -7.73
N ASN A 33 5.89 9.14 -8.86
CA ASN A 33 6.50 10.44 -9.18
C ASN A 33 8.04 10.45 -9.06
N GLY A 34 8.70 9.38 -9.52
CA GLY A 34 10.17 9.22 -9.46
C GLY A 34 10.72 8.87 -8.08
N ARG A 35 9.91 8.91 -7.02
CA ARG A 35 10.30 8.58 -5.64
C ARG A 35 10.00 7.12 -5.34
N ARG A 36 10.92 6.45 -4.65
CA ARG A 36 10.68 5.10 -4.13
C ARG A 36 9.62 5.21 -3.03
N ILE A 37 8.59 4.38 -3.12
CA ILE A 37 7.57 4.27 -2.07
C ILE A 37 7.92 3.11 -1.14
N ASN A 38 7.66 3.30 0.14
CA ASN A 38 7.71 2.23 1.13
C ASN A 38 6.28 1.74 1.36
N ILE A 39 6.09 0.43 1.28
CA ILE A 39 4.80 -0.22 1.52
C ILE A 39 4.96 -1.25 2.64
N GLU A 40 4.02 -1.25 3.57
CA GLU A 40 3.97 -2.19 4.69
C GLU A 40 2.52 -2.56 5.00
N LYS A 41 2.32 -3.69 5.68
CA LYS A 41 0.99 -4.06 6.19
C LYS A 41 0.57 -3.04 7.25
N ALA A 42 -0.60 -2.45 7.08
CA ALA A 42 -1.19 -1.60 8.11
C ALA A 42 -1.46 -2.44 9.37
N ARG A 43 -1.08 -1.92 10.54
CA ARG A 43 -1.49 -2.53 11.81
C ARG A 43 -2.89 -2.03 12.13
N ALA A 44 -3.87 -2.92 12.07
CA ALA A 44 -5.15 -2.66 12.73
C ALA A 44 -4.86 -2.59 14.23
N ARG A 45 -5.15 -1.45 14.85
CA ARG A 45 -5.13 -1.32 16.30
C ARG A 45 -6.49 -1.71 16.85
#